data_AF-A0A8S3YDU5-F1
#
_entry.id   AF-A0A8S3YDU5-F1
#
_cell.length_a   1.000
_cell.length_b   1.000
_cell.length_c   1.000
_cell.angle_alpha   90.00
_cell.angle_beta   90.00
_cell.angle_gamma   90.00
#
_symmetry.space_group_name_H-M   'P 1'
#
loop_
_entity.id
_entity.type
_entity.pdbx_description
1 polymer ?
#
loop_
_entity_poly.entity_id
_entity_poly.type
_entity_poly.pdbx_seq_one_letter_code
_entity_poly.pdbx_strand_id
1 'polypeptide(L)'
;VKAPVEYFAWLENILVPWLFPEEDYSGRSIISEDRQYTSVWSLYRLGAPRLRQVRMKKGDCMYDSVYTGQCVDKFSIIHQETTEFCLGWSPIPCPPTDQFHVTAGAWYYRLDISILEFPIAGEYNTYGGKGYTVNLDINLIIVTAIIQEMKKYFWVDRQTRAVILEFTLYCPNVDHFVHVTLLAEFLETGGVIPYVSIYPFTVYDPPGFFGTYILICEILYTFFTVFGFVYVLYVFSKEKWAALKNCWFMVDFAAVIVATAAASMFYLRLSSVTIALSKMEEDRTQFISFQQVVLWDKGVIACLGFLVAIAFFRLLKLAGYSEVTMKVRMKISVCVDM
;
A
#
# COMPACT_ATOMS: atom_id res chain seq x y z
N VAL A 1 -1.22 19.78 6.43
CA VAL A 1 -2.57 19.87 7.03
C VAL A 1 -2.43 19.61 8.51
N LYS A 2 -2.74 20.60 9.36
CA LYS A 2 -2.72 20.44 10.83
C LYS A 2 -4.12 20.45 11.44
N ALA A 3 -5.10 21.00 10.73
CA ALA A 3 -6.50 21.06 11.15
C ALA A 3 -7.45 20.49 10.08
N PRO A 4 -8.64 19.97 10.47
CA PRO A 4 -9.61 19.41 9.52
C PRO A 4 -10.08 20.41 8.46
N VAL A 5 -10.23 21.69 8.83
CA VAL A 5 -10.67 22.76 7.91
C VAL A 5 -9.63 23.02 6.82
N GLU A 6 -8.35 22.79 7.12
CA GLU A 6 -7.25 22.94 6.16
C GLU A 6 -7.19 21.78 5.15
N TYR A 7 -7.84 20.64 5.44
CA TYR A 7 -7.77 19.46 4.57
C TYR A 7 -8.36 19.73 3.19
N PHE A 8 -9.57 20.28 3.13
CA PHE A 8 -10.19 20.66 1.86
C PHE A 8 -9.46 21.81 1.17
N ALA A 9 -8.90 22.77 1.94
CA ALA A 9 -8.08 23.83 1.37
C ALA A 9 -6.79 23.27 0.73
N TRP A 10 -6.20 22.23 1.32
CA TRP A 10 -5.05 21.52 0.75
C TRP A 10 -5.44 20.73 -0.51
N LEU A 11 -6.59 20.05 -0.51
CA LEU A 11 -7.11 19.38 -1.70
C LEU A 11 -7.29 20.36 -2.87
N GLU A 12 -7.99 21.47 -2.63
CA GLU A 12 -8.34 22.47 -3.64
C GLU A 12 -7.12 23.25 -4.15
N ASN A 13 -6.23 23.70 -3.27
CA ASN A 13 -5.17 24.65 -3.63
C ASN A 13 -3.81 24.01 -3.93
N ILE A 14 -3.58 22.76 -3.49
CA ILE A 14 -2.28 22.10 -3.66
C ILE A 14 -2.42 20.81 -4.47
N LEU A 15 -3.27 19.89 -4.03
CA LEU A 15 -3.36 18.59 -4.68
C LEU A 15 -3.97 18.69 -6.08
N VAL A 16 -5.12 19.35 -6.23
CA VAL A 16 -5.84 19.43 -7.50
C VAL A 16 -5.00 20.13 -8.58
N PRO A 17 -4.40 21.32 -8.33
CA PRO A 17 -3.55 21.97 -9.33
C PRO A 17 -2.30 21.15 -9.69
N TRP A 18 -1.77 20.35 -8.74
CA TRP A 18 -0.61 19.50 -8.99
C TRP A 18 -0.96 18.27 -9.83
N LEU A 19 -2.09 17.60 -9.52
CA LEU A 19 -2.55 16.44 -10.27
C LEU A 19 -3.15 16.83 -11.63
N PHE A 20 -3.94 17.90 -11.69
CA PHE A 20 -4.71 18.33 -12.85
C PHE A 20 -4.27 19.74 -13.27
N PRO A 21 -3.07 19.89 -13.84
CA PRO A 21 -2.64 21.18 -14.36
C PRO A 21 -3.56 21.63 -15.50
N GLU A 22 -3.75 22.94 -15.63
CA GLU A 22 -4.49 23.55 -16.76
C GLU A 22 -3.55 24.05 -17.86
N GLU A 23 -2.31 24.35 -17.49
CA GLU A 23 -1.26 24.92 -18.33
C GLU A 23 -0.06 23.99 -18.44
N ASP A 24 0.59 24.04 -19.61
CA ASP A 24 1.84 23.35 -19.86
C ASP A 24 3.07 24.03 -19.28
N TYR A 25 4.23 23.37 -19.40
CA TYR A 25 5.51 23.93 -18.96
C TYR A 25 5.85 25.26 -19.66
N SER A 26 5.17 25.60 -20.76
CA SER A 26 5.30 26.84 -21.51
C SER A 26 4.19 27.86 -21.25
N GLY A 27 3.24 27.56 -20.35
CA GLY A 27 2.10 28.41 -20.01
C GLY A 27 0.95 28.38 -21.02
N ARG A 28 0.86 27.33 -21.85
CA ARG A 28 -0.22 27.15 -22.84
C ARG A 28 -1.26 26.17 -22.33
N SER A 29 -2.51 26.32 -22.76
CA SER A 29 -3.60 25.42 -22.40
C SER A 29 -3.35 23.99 -22.91
N ILE A 30 -3.59 23.01 -22.04
CA ILE A 30 -3.33 21.59 -22.31
C ILE A 30 -4.41 20.96 -23.22
N ILE A 31 -3.97 20.19 -24.22
CA ILE A 31 -4.84 19.41 -25.12
C ILE A 31 -5.41 18.20 -24.36
N SER A 32 -6.59 17.70 -24.74
CA SER A 32 -7.29 16.62 -24.02
C SER A 32 -6.44 15.38 -23.69
N GLU A 33 -5.47 15.02 -24.54
CA GLU A 33 -4.62 13.84 -24.38
C GLU A 33 -3.53 14.02 -23.30
N ASP A 34 -3.10 15.26 -23.07
CA ASP A 34 -2.01 15.61 -22.15
C ASP A 34 -2.51 15.95 -20.74
N ARG A 35 -3.83 15.97 -20.51
CA ARG A 35 -4.46 16.31 -19.21
C ARG A 35 -4.19 15.32 -18.09
N GLN A 36 -3.63 14.16 -18.44
CA GLN A 36 -3.21 13.14 -17.48
C GLN A 36 -1.81 13.41 -16.94
N TYR A 37 -1.00 14.28 -17.55
CA TYR A 37 0.26 14.71 -16.96
C TYR A 37 0.02 15.55 -15.71
N THR A 38 0.87 15.35 -14.71
CA THR A 38 0.94 16.21 -13.52
C THR A 38 1.62 17.54 -13.85
N SER A 39 1.56 18.50 -12.93
CA SER A 39 2.19 19.82 -13.10
C SER A 39 3.70 19.79 -13.34
N VAL A 40 4.36 18.66 -13.08
CA VAL A 40 5.81 18.46 -13.30
C VAL A 40 6.13 18.02 -14.73
N TRP A 41 5.12 17.64 -15.53
CA TRP A 41 5.26 17.23 -16.95
C TRP A 41 6.13 15.99 -17.21
N SER A 42 6.55 15.27 -16.17
CA SER A 42 7.32 14.02 -16.26
C SER A 42 6.59 12.79 -15.70
N LEU A 43 5.45 13.02 -15.06
CA LEU A 43 4.64 11.98 -14.44
C LEU A 43 3.25 11.98 -15.06
N TYR A 44 2.83 10.82 -15.54
CA TYR A 44 1.55 10.55 -16.16
C TYR A 44 0.62 9.86 -15.15
N ARG A 45 -0.56 10.41 -14.89
CA ARG A 45 -1.55 9.83 -13.97
C ARG A 45 -2.30 8.69 -14.64
N LEU A 46 -2.35 7.55 -13.95
CA LEU A 46 -3.10 6.37 -14.38
C LEU A 46 -4.45 6.33 -13.69
N GLY A 47 -5.52 6.30 -14.49
CA GLY A 47 -6.89 6.29 -14.00
C GLY A 47 -7.24 7.53 -13.19
N ALA A 48 -8.39 7.46 -12.52
CA ALA A 48 -8.79 8.50 -11.59
C ALA A 48 -8.26 8.23 -10.17
N PRO A 49 -7.85 9.26 -9.40
CA PRO A 49 -7.50 9.09 -7.99
C PRO A 49 -8.70 8.64 -7.15
N ARG A 50 -8.46 7.90 -6.06
CA ARG A 50 -9.50 7.48 -5.11
C ARG A 50 -9.25 8.07 -3.74
N LEU A 51 -10.30 8.59 -3.13
CA LEU A 51 -10.37 8.91 -1.71
C LEU A 51 -11.13 7.80 -0.99
N ARG A 52 -10.59 7.34 0.13
CA ARG A 52 -11.22 6.38 1.03
C ARG A 52 -11.22 6.94 2.44
N GLN A 53 -12.38 6.94 3.07
CA GLN A 53 -12.56 7.44 4.42
C GLN A 53 -12.93 6.33 5.37
N VAL A 54 -12.33 6.40 6.56
CA VAL A 54 -12.63 5.54 7.69
C VAL A 54 -13.22 6.39 8.81
N ARG A 55 -14.35 5.91 9.35
CA ARG A 55 -15.17 6.61 10.34
C ARG A 55 -15.39 5.75 11.57
N MET A 56 -15.61 6.40 12.70
CA MET A 56 -15.96 5.77 13.97
C MET A 56 -17.40 6.10 14.33
N LYS A 57 -18.09 5.14 14.96
CA LYS A 57 -19.46 5.34 15.46
C LYS A 57 -19.49 6.43 16.53
N LYS A 58 -20.61 7.15 16.63
CA LYS A 58 -20.85 8.02 17.79
C LYS A 58 -21.11 7.14 19.00
N GLY A 59 -20.40 7.43 20.08
CA GLY A 59 -20.57 6.78 21.37
C GLY A 59 -21.03 7.77 22.42
N ASP A 60 -21.45 7.23 23.55
CA ASP A 60 -21.71 8.00 24.75
C ASP A 60 -20.42 8.07 25.57
N CYS A 61 -19.83 9.28 25.69
CA CYS A 61 -18.68 9.46 26.56
C CYS A 61 -19.15 9.84 27.95
N MET A 62 -18.82 8.98 28.90
CA MET A 62 -18.88 9.28 30.31
C MET A 62 -17.51 9.77 30.76
N TYR A 63 -17.45 11.04 31.19
CA TYR A 63 -16.29 11.57 31.90
C TYR A 63 -16.69 11.77 33.36
N ASP A 64 -16.02 11.05 34.26
CA ASP A 64 -16.26 11.13 35.72
C ASP A 64 -17.75 10.99 36.11
N SER A 65 -18.44 9.99 35.53
CA SER A 65 -19.88 9.72 35.71
C SER A 65 -20.85 10.82 35.26
N VAL A 66 -20.36 11.88 34.62
CA VAL A 66 -21.17 12.93 34.00
C VAL A 66 -21.27 12.69 32.49
N TYR A 67 -22.50 12.70 31.97
CA TYR A 67 -22.74 12.59 30.54
C TYR A 67 -22.34 13.89 29.84
N THR A 68 -21.24 13.84 29.08
CA THR A 68 -20.73 14.99 28.31
C THR A 68 -21.34 15.12 26.91
N GLY A 69 -22.33 14.30 26.56
CA GLY A 69 -22.95 14.29 25.23
C GLY A 69 -22.39 13.22 24.29
N GLN A 70 -22.76 13.33 23.01
CA GLN A 70 -22.23 12.47 21.95
C GLN A 70 -20.74 12.75 21.73
N CYS A 71 -19.95 11.69 21.80
CA CYS A 71 -18.53 11.74 21.52
C CYS A 71 -18.15 10.74 20.42
N VAL A 72 -16.90 10.82 20.01
CA VAL A 72 -16.31 9.86 19.08
C VAL A 72 -15.00 9.41 19.70
N ASP A 73 -14.90 8.12 19.97
CA ASP A 73 -13.73 7.52 20.64
C ASP A 73 -12.56 7.36 19.66
N LYS A 74 -11.41 6.90 20.18
CA LYS A 74 -10.26 6.48 19.37
C LYS A 74 -10.70 5.44 18.33
N PHE A 75 -9.99 5.42 17.20
CA PHE A 75 -10.24 4.44 16.15
C PHE A 75 -10.11 3.01 16.67
N SER A 76 -11.12 2.19 16.37
CA SER A 76 -11.09 0.74 16.58
C SER A 76 -11.67 0.05 15.35
N ILE A 77 -10.93 -0.93 14.81
CA ILE A 77 -11.37 -1.75 13.66
C ILE A 77 -12.70 -2.46 13.95
N ILE A 78 -12.93 -2.89 15.19
CA ILE A 78 -14.11 -3.67 15.58
C ILE A 78 -15.36 -2.78 15.67
N HIS A 79 -15.18 -1.53 16.11
CA HIS A 79 -16.27 -0.59 16.37
C HIS A 79 -16.37 0.52 15.31
N GLN A 80 -15.71 0.34 14.16
CA GLN A 80 -15.78 1.26 13.04
C GLN A 80 -17.21 1.45 12.54
N GLU A 81 -17.48 2.59 11.92
CA GLU A 81 -18.77 2.86 11.29
C GLU A 81 -18.88 2.10 9.97
N THR A 82 -19.97 1.34 9.83
CA THR A 82 -20.22 0.48 8.69
C THR A 82 -21.64 0.64 8.13
N THR A 83 -22.44 1.54 8.69
CA THR A 83 -23.82 1.76 8.21
C THR A 83 -23.81 2.51 6.90
N GLU A 84 -24.78 2.22 6.04
CA GLU A 84 -25.00 3.01 4.83
C GLU A 84 -25.69 4.32 5.18
N PHE A 85 -25.23 5.41 4.56
CA PHE A 85 -25.80 6.74 4.72
C PHE A 85 -26.21 7.32 3.38
N CYS A 86 -27.13 8.26 3.44
CA CYS A 86 -27.49 9.12 2.32
C CYS A 86 -26.60 10.38 2.33
N LEU A 87 -26.85 11.30 1.41
CA LEU A 87 -26.06 12.52 1.25
C LEU A 87 -25.93 13.27 2.59
N GLY A 88 -24.69 13.64 2.96
CA GLY A 88 -24.42 14.39 4.18
C GLY A 88 -24.57 13.60 5.50
N TRP A 89 -24.26 12.30 5.49
CA TRP A 89 -24.38 11.42 6.66
C TRP A 89 -25.80 11.31 7.22
N SER A 90 -26.81 11.47 6.37
CA SER A 90 -28.21 11.35 6.74
C SER A 90 -28.66 9.88 6.76
N PRO A 91 -29.57 9.48 7.66
CA PRO A 91 -30.05 8.11 7.75
C PRO A 91 -30.96 7.75 6.56
N ILE A 92 -30.93 6.48 6.17
CA ILE A 92 -31.84 5.87 5.19
C ILE A 92 -33.30 5.97 5.71
N PRO A 93 -34.31 6.18 4.85
CA PRO A 93 -34.30 6.13 3.38
C PRO A 93 -33.80 7.40 2.69
N CYS A 94 -33.05 7.22 1.60
CA CYS A 94 -32.49 8.34 0.83
C CYS A 94 -33.54 9.01 -0.06
N PRO A 95 -33.55 10.34 -0.16
CA PRO A 95 -34.32 11.06 -1.15
C PRO A 95 -33.97 10.60 -2.58
N PRO A 96 -34.94 10.50 -3.52
CA PRO A 96 -34.64 10.15 -4.92
C PRO A 96 -33.67 11.13 -5.58
N THR A 97 -33.64 12.37 -5.10
CA THR A 97 -32.75 13.42 -5.60
C THR A 97 -31.27 13.11 -5.37
N ASP A 98 -30.94 12.33 -4.34
CA ASP A 98 -29.56 12.01 -3.96
C ASP A 98 -28.81 11.27 -5.09
N GLN A 99 -29.51 10.54 -5.94
CA GLN A 99 -28.91 9.81 -7.07
C GLN A 99 -28.35 10.72 -8.16
N PHE A 100 -28.81 11.97 -8.25
CA PHE A 100 -28.34 12.93 -9.25
C PHE A 100 -27.10 13.71 -8.80
N HIS A 101 -26.66 13.53 -7.56
CA HIS A 101 -25.46 14.16 -7.03
C HIS A 101 -24.20 13.41 -7.49
N VAL A 102 -23.13 14.16 -7.78
CA VAL A 102 -21.86 13.58 -8.25
C VAL A 102 -21.18 12.71 -7.19
N THR A 103 -21.48 12.95 -5.91
CA THR A 103 -21.01 12.16 -4.77
C THR A 103 -21.99 11.08 -4.31
N ALA A 104 -23.03 10.72 -5.08
CA ALA A 104 -24.04 9.75 -4.64
C ALA A 104 -23.41 8.45 -4.08
N GLY A 105 -22.38 7.91 -4.75
CA GLY A 105 -21.68 6.70 -4.33
C GLY A 105 -20.77 6.83 -3.10
N ALA A 106 -20.52 8.04 -2.60
CA ALA A 106 -19.56 8.35 -1.54
C ALA A 106 -20.02 7.98 -0.13
N TRP A 107 -21.33 7.83 0.07
CA TRP A 107 -21.99 7.74 1.38
C TRP A 107 -22.36 6.31 1.76
N TYR A 108 -22.22 5.37 0.82
CA TYR A 108 -22.43 3.94 1.05
C TYR A 108 -21.14 3.29 1.53
N TYR A 109 -21.25 2.45 2.55
CA TYR A 109 -20.12 1.70 3.07
C TYR A 109 -19.77 0.56 2.12
N ARG A 110 -18.59 0.60 1.49
CA ARG A 110 -18.18 -0.48 0.59
C ARG A 110 -17.65 -1.66 1.38
N LEU A 111 -18.40 -2.76 1.29
CA LEU A 111 -18.05 -4.08 1.82
C LEU A 111 -17.19 -4.91 0.88
N ASP A 112 -16.94 -4.43 -0.35
CA ASP A 112 -16.43 -5.22 -1.47
C ASP A 112 -15.25 -6.12 -1.10
N ILE A 113 -15.55 -7.42 -0.99
CA ILE A 113 -14.58 -8.51 -0.81
C ILE A 113 -13.77 -8.72 -2.10
N SER A 114 -14.28 -8.24 -3.25
CA SER A 114 -13.67 -8.32 -4.58
C SER A 114 -12.46 -7.38 -4.76
N ILE A 115 -12.30 -6.40 -3.86
CA ILE A 115 -11.15 -5.52 -3.80
C ILE A 115 -10.53 -5.75 -2.42
N LEU A 116 -9.65 -6.75 -2.31
CA LEU A 116 -8.91 -7.04 -1.09
C LEU A 116 -7.87 -5.93 -0.85
N GLU A 117 -8.35 -4.71 -0.53
CA GLU A 117 -7.50 -3.61 -0.10
C GLU A 117 -6.91 -4.00 1.25
N PHE A 118 -5.59 -4.04 1.32
CA PHE A 118 -4.89 -4.44 2.53
C PHE A 118 -4.92 -3.31 3.55
N PRO A 119 -4.85 -3.63 4.85
CA PRO A 119 -4.78 -2.62 5.88
C PRO A 119 -3.55 -1.72 5.67
N ILE A 120 -3.74 -0.42 5.84
CA ILE A 120 -2.69 0.59 5.74
C ILE A 120 -2.33 1.02 7.16
N ALA A 121 -1.07 0.78 7.53
CA ALA A 121 -0.50 1.30 8.77
C ALA A 121 -0.15 2.78 8.58
N GLY A 122 -0.81 3.65 9.34
CA GLY A 122 -0.44 5.05 9.48
C GLY A 122 0.56 5.29 10.61
N GLU A 123 0.73 6.54 11.00
CA GLU A 123 1.59 6.91 12.13
C GLU A 123 0.87 6.65 13.46
N TYR A 124 -0.44 6.91 13.52
CA TYR A 124 -1.24 6.79 14.75
C TYR A 124 -1.97 5.44 14.87
N ASN A 125 -2.61 4.95 13.79
CA ASN A 125 -3.31 3.65 13.80
C ASN A 125 -3.19 2.90 12.46
N THR A 126 -3.58 1.63 12.50
CA THR A 126 -3.73 0.79 11.30
C THR A 126 -5.18 0.75 10.85
N TYR A 127 -5.45 1.17 9.62
CA TYR A 127 -6.79 1.23 9.05
C TYR A 127 -7.02 0.05 8.11
N GLY A 128 -8.19 -0.59 8.19
CA GLY A 128 -8.56 -1.64 7.25
C GLY A 128 -8.73 -1.14 5.81
N GLY A 129 -8.89 -2.06 4.86
CA GLY A 129 -9.18 -1.72 3.46
C GLY A 129 -10.64 -1.34 3.17
N LYS A 130 -11.52 -1.35 4.17
CA LYS A 130 -12.94 -1.04 4.01
C LYS A 130 -13.23 0.41 4.40
N GLY A 131 -14.29 0.99 3.86
CA GLY A 131 -14.68 2.36 4.19
C GLY A 131 -15.64 2.97 3.18
N TYR A 132 -15.77 4.29 3.27
CA TYR A 132 -16.54 5.12 2.34
C TYR A 132 -15.61 5.63 1.26
N THR A 133 -15.88 5.33 0.00
CA THR A 133 -14.95 5.60 -1.10
C THR A 133 -15.54 6.57 -2.11
N VAL A 134 -14.74 7.51 -2.55
CA VAL A 134 -15.04 8.42 -3.65
C VAL A 134 -13.94 8.28 -4.69
N ASN A 135 -14.29 7.79 -5.87
CA ASN A 135 -13.39 7.94 -7.01
C ASN A 135 -13.54 9.38 -7.49
N LEU A 136 -12.42 10.07 -7.62
CA LEU A 136 -12.37 11.30 -8.40
C LEU A 136 -12.57 10.95 -9.89
N ASP A 137 -12.61 11.97 -10.73
CA ASP A 137 -12.69 11.80 -12.18
C ASP A 137 -11.33 12.08 -12.83
N ILE A 138 -11.20 11.79 -14.12
CA ILE A 138 -10.08 12.24 -14.95
C ILE A 138 -10.22 13.71 -15.35
N ASN A 139 -11.44 14.26 -15.32
CA ASN A 139 -11.76 15.62 -15.73
C ASN A 139 -11.75 16.59 -14.54
N LEU A 140 -10.94 17.65 -14.63
CA LEU A 140 -10.80 18.68 -13.59
C LEU A 140 -12.14 19.32 -13.15
N ILE A 141 -13.06 19.56 -14.10
CA ILE A 141 -14.36 20.17 -13.81
C ILE A 141 -15.18 19.26 -12.87
N ILE A 142 -15.20 17.96 -13.15
CA ILE A 142 -15.93 16.97 -12.35
C ILE A 142 -15.24 16.81 -10.99
N VAL A 143 -13.90 16.74 -10.97
CA VAL A 143 -13.13 16.66 -9.72
C VAL A 143 -13.42 17.84 -8.79
N THR A 144 -13.43 19.05 -9.35
CA THR A 144 -13.75 20.27 -8.60
C THR A 144 -15.17 20.23 -8.04
N ALA A 145 -16.15 19.78 -8.83
CA ALA A 145 -17.54 19.62 -8.39
C ALA A 145 -17.66 18.58 -7.25
N ILE A 146 -16.97 17.44 -7.37
CA ILE A 146 -16.93 16.39 -6.35
C ILE A 146 -16.36 16.95 -5.03
N ILE A 147 -15.23 17.67 -5.08
CA ILE A 147 -14.60 18.24 -3.88
C ILE A 147 -15.48 19.29 -3.22
N GLN A 148 -16.08 20.19 -4.02
CA GLN A 148 -17.01 21.21 -3.51
C GLN A 148 -18.24 20.58 -2.84
N GLU A 149 -18.79 19.51 -3.42
CA GLU A 149 -19.93 18.80 -2.86
C GLU A 149 -19.58 18.06 -1.57
N MET A 150 -18.44 17.36 -1.53
CA MET A 150 -17.93 16.72 -0.31
C MET A 150 -17.72 17.74 0.82
N LYS A 151 -17.23 18.94 0.50
CA LYS A 151 -17.05 20.03 1.45
C LYS A 151 -18.39 20.60 1.92
N LYS A 152 -19.34 20.81 1.00
CA LYS A 152 -20.69 21.34 1.30
C LYS A 152 -21.47 20.43 2.25
N TYR A 153 -21.37 19.12 2.07
CA TYR A 153 -22.09 18.13 2.87
C TYR A 153 -21.27 17.50 3.99
N PHE A 154 -20.14 18.12 4.37
CA PHE A 154 -19.29 17.66 5.49
C PHE A 154 -18.90 16.19 5.40
N TRP A 155 -18.45 15.74 4.23
CA TRP A 155 -17.97 14.36 4.06
C TRP A 155 -16.87 14.06 5.10
N VAL A 156 -15.92 14.98 5.31
CA VAL A 156 -15.00 14.95 6.47
C VAL A 156 -15.61 15.71 7.64
N ASP A 157 -15.85 15.02 8.75
CA ASP A 157 -16.44 15.55 9.99
C ASP A 157 -15.76 14.98 11.25
N ARG A 158 -16.31 15.24 12.44
CA ARG A 158 -15.77 14.79 13.74
C ARG A 158 -15.66 13.25 13.88
N GLN A 159 -16.48 12.48 13.16
CA GLN A 159 -16.44 11.02 13.19
C GLN A 159 -15.31 10.43 12.33
N THR A 160 -14.73 11.24 11.46
CA THR A 160 -13.64 10.81 10.58
C THR A 160 -12.40 10.49 11.41
N ARG A 161 -11.74 9.37 11.08
CA ARG A 161 -10.49 8.94 11.72
C ARG A 161 -9.33 8.85 10.74
N ALA A 162 -9.62 8.57 9.48
CA ALA A 162 -8.65 8.63 8.41
C ALA A 162 -9.31 8.99 7.09
N VAL A 163 -8.57 9.74 6.27
CA VAL A 163 -8.84 9.89 4.84
C VAL A 163 -7.58 9.49 4.09
N ILE A 164 -7.71 8.51 3.21
CA ILE A 164 -6.64 7.90 2.44
C ILE A 164 -6.88 8.27 0.98
N LEU A 165 -5.92 8.94 0.36
CA LEU A 165 -5.89 9.26 -1.04
C LEU A 165 -4.91 8.34 -1.75
N GLU A 166 -5.39 7.62 -2.74
CA GLU A 166 -4.64 6.61 -3.49
C GLU A 166 -4.69 6.95 -4.97
N PHE A 167 -3.52 6.97 -5.62
CA PHE A 167 -3.41 7.09 -7.06
C PHE A 167 -2.09 6.49 -7.53
N THR A 168 -2.03 6.17 -8.83
CA THR A 168 -0.82 5.62 -9.44
C THR A 168 -0.34 6.54 -10.55
N LEU A 169 0.95 6.80 -10.56
CA LEU A 169 1.62 7.57 -11.59
C LEU A 169 2.53 6.65 -12.40
N TYR A 170 2.77 6.99 -13.65
CA TYR A 170 3.76 6.38 -14.51
C TYR A 170 4.79 7.42 -14.90
N CYS A 171 6.07 7.09 -14.80
CA CYS A 171 7.17 7.95 -15.21
C CYS A 171 7.77 7.39 -16.52
N PRO A 172 7.42 7.96 -17.69
CA PRO A 172 7.87 7.44 -18.99
C PRO A 172 9.40 7.48 -19.15
N ASN A 173 10.07 8.44 -18.50
CA ASN A 173 11.51 8.64 -18.64
C ASN A 173 12.36 7.48 -18.12
N VAL A 174 11.86 6.76 -17.10
CA VAL A 174 12.56 5.62 -16.48
C VAL A 174 11.76 4.33 -16.58
N ASP A 175 10.59 4.36 -17.22
CA ASP A 175 9.66 3.23 -17.33
C ASP A 175 9.27 2.60 -15.97
N HIS A 176 8.96 3.45 -14.99
CA HIS A 176 8.54 3.01 -13.66
C HIS A 176 7.15 3.53 -13.31
N PHE A 177 6.41 2.69 -12.58
CA PHE A 177 5.15 3.06 -11.96
C PHE A 177 5.43 3.51 -10.53
N VAL A 178 4.62 4.42 -10.02
CA VAL A 178 4.73 4.94 -8.65
C VAL A 178 3.34 4.91 -8.04
N HIS A 179 3.16 4.06 -7.03
CA HIS A 179 1.93 4.07 -6.24
C HIS A 179 2.07 5.07 -5.11
N VAL A 180 1.15 6.02 -5.04
CA VAL A 180 1.13 7.08 -4.04
C VAL A 180 -0.05 6.88 -3.12
N THR A 181 0.23 6.81 -1.83
CA THR A 181 -0.74 6.76 -0.74
C THR A 181 -0.50 7.95 0.18
N LEU A 182 -1.46 8.88 0.23
CA LEU A 182 -1.45 10.01 1.16
C LEU A 182 -2.55 9.78 2.20
N LEU A 183 -2.17 9.62 3.46
CA LEU A 183 -3.09 9.38 4.56
C LEU A 183 -3.14 10.62 5.47
N ALA A 184 -4.33 11.08 5.79
CA ALA A 184 -4.59 12.09 6.81
C ALA A 184 -5.34 11.44 7.97
N GLU A 185 -4.68 11.29 9.11
CA GLU A 185 -5.25 10.73 10.34
C GLU A 185 -5.86 11.85 11.19
N PHE A 186 -7.14 11.72 11.53
CA PHE A 186 -7.88 12.70 12.31
C PHE A 186 -7.98 12.21 13.75
N LEU A 187 -7.30 12.91 14.65
CA LEU A 187 -7.23 12.56 16.07
C LEU A 187 -8.54 12.90 16.78
N GLU A 188 -8.89 12.13 17.79
CA GLU A 188 -10.01 12.39 18.71
C GLU A 188 -9.90 13.76 19.41
N THR A 189 -8.68 14.28 19.57
CA THR A 189 -8.38 15.61 20.13
C THR A 189 -8.57 16.77 19.14
N GLY A 190 -8.82 16.49 17.86
CA GLY A 190 -9.09 17.48 16.81
C GLY A 190 -7.90 17.85 15.90
N GLY A 191 -6.72 17.27 16.13
CA GLY A 191 -5.56 17.44 15.25
C GLY A 191 -5.58 16.52 14.03
N VAL A 192 -4.73 16.83 13.03
CA VAL A 192 -4.51 15.98 11.84
C VAL A 192 -3.04 15.58 11.75
N ILE A 193 -2.76 14.29 11.62
CA ILE A 193 -1.42 13.74 11.37
C ILE A 193 -1.35 13.23 9.92
N PRO A 194 -0.47 13.81 9.07
CA PRO A 194 -0.26 13.30 7.72
C PRO A 194 0.75 12.15 7.70
N TYR A 195 0.50 11.16 6.86
CA TYR A 195 1.40 10.07 6.52
C TYR A 195 1.51 9.95 5.00
N VAL A 196 2.73 9.74 4.49
CA VAL A 196 3.01 9.69 3.05
C VAL A 196 3.77 8.41 2.74
N SER A 197 3.25 7.62 1.79
CA SER A 197 3.93 6.46 1.24
C SER A 197 3.98 6.60 -0.28
N ILE A 198 5.20 6.71 -0.81
CA ILE A 198 5.50 6.77 -2.24
C ILE A 198 6.33 5.53 -2.57
N TYR A 199 5.80 4.63 -3.39
CA TYR A 199 6.47 3.38 -3.71
C TYR A 199 6.65 3.21 -5.23
N PRO A 200 7.88 3.32 -5.74
CA PRO A 200 8.18 3.01 -7.13
C PRO A 200 8.21 1.49 -7.35
N PHE A 201 7.65 1.01 -8.46
CA PHE A 201 7.68 -0.39 -8.86
C PHE A 201 7.68 -0.51 -10.38
N THR A 202 8.22 -1.62 -10.88
CA THR A 202 8.23 -1.96 -12.31
C THR A 202 7.11 -2.95 -12.62
N VAL A 203 6.37 -2.70 -13.69
CA VAL A 203 5.39 -3.63 -14.24
C VAL A 203 6.03 -4.54 -15.28
N TYR A 204 6.95 -3.97 -16.07
CA TYR A 204 7.71 -4.66 -17.11
C TYR A 204 9.19 -4.66 -16.76
N ASP A 205 9.90 -5.69 -17.20
CA ASP A 205 11.35 -5.70 -17.13
C ASP A 205 11.93 -4.67 -18.10
N PRO A 206 13.01 -3.96 -17.71
CA PRO A 206 13.59 -2.93 -18.54
C PRO A 206 14.10 -3.52 -19.86
N PRO A 207 13.90 -2.85 -21.01
CA PRO A 207 14.34 -3.37 -22.29
C PRO A 207 15.88 -3.45 -22.39
N GLY A 208 16.37 -4.37 -23.23
CA GLY A 208 17.79 -4.51 -23.54
C GLY A 208 18.57 -5.36 -22.53
N PHE A 209 19.85 -5.02 -22.32
CA PHE A 209 20.78 -5.83 -21.54
C PHE A 209 20.35 -6.03 -20.08
N PHE A 210 19.80 -4.98 -19.44
CA PHE A 210 19.39 -5.05 -18.04
C PHE A 210 18.23 -6.05 -17.84
N GLY A 211 17.23 -6.07 -18.72
CA GLY A 211 16.14 -7.04 -18.65
C GLY A 211 16.62 -8.48 -18.83
N THR A 212 17.49 -8.73 -19.83
CA THR A 212 18.09 -10.06 -20.02
C THR A 212 18.91 -10.49 -18.81
N TYR A 213 19.64 -9.57 -18.19
CA TYR A 213 20.39 -9.85 -16.96
C TYR A 213 19.48 -10.24 -15.80
N ILE A 214 18.39 -9.49 -15.56
CA ILE A 214 17.39 -9.79 -14.53
C ILE A 214 16.79 -11.18 -14.78
N LEU A 215 16.39 -11.50 -16.00
CA LEU A 215 15.85 -12.81 -16.37
C LEU A 215 16.83 -13.95 -16.07
N ILE A 216 18.12 -13.79 -16.39
CA ILE A 216 19.14 -14.79 -16.06
C ILE A 216 19.26 -14.95 -14.54
N CYS A 217 19.24 -13.86 -13.78
CA CYS A 217 19.26 -13.89 -12.31
C CYS A 217 18.04 -14.62 -11.73
N GLU A 218 16.85 -14.43 -12.30
CA GLU A 218 15.62 -15.11 -11.87
C GLU A 218 15.67 -16.63 -12.15
N ILE A 219 16.20 -17.02 -13.31
CA ILE A 219 16.41 -18.45 -13.66
C ILE A 219 17.39 -19.09 -12.67
N LEU A 220 18.51 -18.42 -12.40
CA LEU A 220 19.51 -18.90 -11.44
C LEU A 220 18.94 -18.98 -10.02
N TYR A 221 18.21 -17.95 -9.58
CA TYR A 221 17.52 -17.93 -8.29
C TYR A 221 16.58 -19.12 -8.14
N THR A 222 15.78 -19.39 -9.18
CA THR A 222 14.85 -20.53 -9.20
C THR A 222 15.60 -21.86 -9.13
N PHE A 223 16.66 -22.02 -9.90
CA PHE A 223 17.52 -23.21 -9.87
C PHE A 223 18.11 -23.47 -8.48
N PHE A 224 18.69 -22.45 -7.84
CA PHE A 224 19.27 -22.57 -6.50
C PHE A 224 18.22 -22.85 -5.42
N THR A 225 17.02 -22.27 -5.55
CA THR A 225 15.90 -22.53 -4.64
C THR A 225 15.45 -23.99 -4.72
N VAL A 226 15.30 -24.54 -5.93
CA VAL A 226 14.96 -25.96 -6.15
C VAL A 226 16.06 -26.88 -5.62
N PHE A 227 17.32 -26.57 -5.92
CA PHE A 227 18.46 -27.35 -5.42
C PHE A 227 18.51 -27.37 -3.88
N GLY A 228 18.35 -26.21 -3.24
CA GLY A 228 18.31 -26.09 -1.78
C GLY A 228 17.15 -26.89 -1.17
N PHE A 229 15.98 -26.85 -1.80
CA PHE A 229 14.82 -27.64 -1.38
C PHE A 229 15.10 -29.15 -1.44
N VAL A 230 15.66 -29.65 -2.55
CA VAL A 230 16.04 -31.08 -2.69
C VAL A 230 17.10 -31.48 -1.67
N TYR A 231 18.09 -30.62 -1.41
CA TYR A 231 19.12 -30.85 -0.40
C TYR A 231 18.53 -31.01 1.01
N VAL A 232 17.64 -30.10 1.41
CA VAL A 232 16.94 -30.17 2.70
C VAL A 232 16.14 -31.47 2.83
N LEU A 233 15.40 -31.86 1.79
CA LEU A 233 14.64 -33.12 1.77
C LEU A 233 15.54 -34.35 1.92
N TYR A 234 16.69 -34.36 1.25
CA TYR A 234 17.66 -35.44 1.33
C TYR A 234 18.22 -35.61 2.75
N VAL A 235 18.64 -34.51 3.38
CA VAL A 235 19.19 -34.52 4.75
C VAL A 235 18.11 -34.94 5.74
N PHE A 236 16.90 -34.40 5.61
CA PHE A 236 15.77 -34.76 6.46
C PHE A 236 15.40 -36.25 6.32
N SER A 237 15.53 -36.82 5.12
CA SER A 237 15.27 -38.26 4.89
C SER A 237 16.28 -39.16 5.61
N LYS A 238 17.55 -38.72 5.73
CA LYS A 238 18.60 -39.48 6.42
C LYS A 238 18.58 -39.32 7.93
N GLU A 239 18.51 -38.09 8.42
CA GLU A 239 18.71 -37.75 9.84
C GLU A 239 17.40 -37.45 10.59
N LYS A 240 16.28 -37.30 9.86
CA LYS A 240 14.95 -37.02 10.42
C LYS A 240 14.99 -35.83 11.41
N TRP A 241 14.41 -36.00 12.58
CA TRP A 241 14.36 -35.00 13.65
C TRP A 241 15.71 -34.72 14.31
N ALA A 242 16.71 -35.59 14.14
CA ALA A 242 18.05 -35.33 14.65
C ALA A 242 18.76 -34.21 13.87
N ALA A 243 18.40 -34.00 12.60
CA ALA A 243 18.94 -32.92 11.76
C ALA A 243 18.66 -31.52 12.36
N LEU A 244 17.50 -31.34 13.01
CA LEU A 244 17.11 -30.07 13.63
C LEU A 244 17.96 -29.69 14.85
N LYS A 245 18.72 -30.64 15.42
CA LYS A 245 19.67 -30.33 16.50
C LYS A 245 20.90 -29.60 15.99
N ASN A 246 21.19 -29.67 14.68
CA ASN A 246 22.31 -28.95 14.10
C ASN A 246 21.91 -27.51 13.77
N CYS A 247 22.48 -26.55 14.52
CA CYS A 247 22.24 -25.12 14.32
C CYS A 247 22.47 -24.68 12.86
N TRP A 248 23.45 -25.24 12.16
CA TRP A 248 23.74 -24.87 10.78
C TRP A 248 22.70 -25.39 9.80
N PHE A 249 22.16 -26.59 10.05
CA PHE A 249 21.07 -27.11 9.25
C PHE A 249 19.79 -26.28 9.43
N MET A 250 19.52 -25.78 10.64
CA MET A 250 18.40 -24.87 10.87
C MET A 250 18.51 -23.58 10.06
N VAL A 251 19.71 -23.01 9.92
CA VAL A 251 19.93 -21.82 9.08
C VAL A 251 19.63 -22.10 7.62
N ASP A 252 20.00 -23.28 7.11
CA ASP A 252 19.74 -23.68 5.73
C ASP A 252 18.27 -23.95 5.47
N PHE A 253 17.63 -24.61 6.44
CA PHE A 253 16.21 -24.88 6.42
C PHE A 253 15.43 -23.56 6.39
N ALA A 254 15.80 -22.58 7.23
CA ALA A 254 15.22 -21.25 7.23
C ALA A 254 15.46 -20.53 5.88
N ALA A 255 16.66 -20.62 5.30
CA ALA A 255 16.96 -20.03 3.99
C ALA A 255 16.03 -20.59 2.90
N VAL A 256 15.81 -21.91 2.87
CA VAL A 256 14.92 -22.54 1.89
C VAL A 256 13.47 -22.09 2.10
N ILE A 257 12.98 -21.99 3.33
CA ILE A 257 11.63 -21.48 3.63
C ILE A 257 11.46 -20.04 3.13
N VAL A 258 12.42 -19.17 3.43
CA VAL A 258 12.35 -17.76 2.99
C VAL A 258 12.44 -17.67 1.46
N ALA A 259 13.26 -18.50 0.82
CA ALA A 259 13.39 -18.52 -0.65
C ALA A 259 12.11 -19.01 -1.35
N THR A 260 11.46 -20.06 -0.84
CA THR A 260 10.19 -20.54 -1.38
C THR A 260 9.05 -19.55 -1.13
N ALA A 261 9.03 -18.89 0.04
CA ALA A 261 8.09 -17.81 0.33
C ALA A 261 8.26 -16.62 -0.64
N ALA A 262 9.50 -16.18 -0.88
CA ALA A 262 9.80 -15.12 -1.84
C ALA A 262 9.33 -15.48 -3.26
N ALA A 263 9.59 -16.71 -3.72
CA ALA A 263 9.13 -17.18 -5.03
C ALA A 263 7.59 -17.18 -5.14
N SER A 264 6.91 -17.59 -4.07
CA SER A 264 5.44 -17.59 -4.01
C SER A 264 4.87 -16.16 -4.05
N MET A 265 5.46 -15.23 -3.29
CA MET A 265 5.05 -13.82 -3.31
C MET A 265 5.32 -13.17 -4.66
N PHE A 266 6.43 -13.52 -5.32
CA PHE A 266 6.73 -13.03 -6.67
C PHE A 266 5.69 -13.51 -7.69
N TYR A 267 5.24 -14.76 -7.60
CA TYR A 267 4.14 -15.24 -8.44
C TYR A 267 2.83 -14.49 -8.18
N LEU A 268 2.48 -14.23 -6.91
CA LEU A 268 1.29 -13.45 -6.56
C LEU A 268 1.38 -12.00 -7.03
N ARG A 269 2.57 -11.40 -7.00
CA ARG A 269 2.85 -10.08 -7.60
C ARG A 269 2.54 -10.10 -9.09
N LEU A 270 3.07 -11.07 -9.85
CA LEU A 270 2.80 -11.20 -11.29
C LEU A 270 1.31 -11.34 -11.60
N SER A 271 0.60 -12.19 -10.85
CA SER A 271 -0.85 -12.35 -11.00
C SER A 271 -1.60 -11.04 -10.74
N SER A 272 -1.23 -10.31 -9.69
CA SER A 272 -1.85 -9.03 -9.33
C SER A 272 -1.60 -7.96 -10.40
N VAL A 273 -0.40 -7.95 -11.00
CA VAL A 273 -0.06 -7.07 -12.13
C VAL A 273 -0.94 -7.37 -13.34
N THR A 274 -1.08 -8.63 -13.73
CA THR A 274 -1.91 -9.03 -14.88
C THR A 274 -3.37 -8.61 -14.68
N ILE A 275 -3.92 -8.77 -13.47
CA ILE A 275 -5.28 -8.34 -13.13
C ILE A 275 -5.43 -6.82 -13.18
N ALA A 276 -4.43 -6.07 -12.70
CA ALA A 276 -4.46 -4.61 -12.75
C ALA A 276 -4.39 -4.10 -14.20
N LEU A 277 -3.54 -4.71 -15.03
CA LEU A 277 -3.41 -4.38 -16.45
C LEU A 277 -4.67 -4.72 -17.24
N SER A 278 -5.31 -5.86 -16.99
CA SER A 278 -6.55 -6.22 -17.69
C SER A 278 -7.69 -5.23 -17.38
N LYS A 279 -7.78 -4.76 -16.12
CA LYS A 279 -8.73 -3.71 -15.73
C LYS A 279 -8.41 -2.37 -16.41
N MET A 280 -7.12 -2.07 -16.58
CA MET A 280 -6.67 -0.87 -17.29
C MET A 280 -7.00 -0.92 -18.79
N GLU A 281 -6.94 -2.10 -19.40
CA GLU A 281 -7.30 -2.29 -20.80
C GLU A 281 -8.81 -2.15 -21.04
N GLU A 282 -9.64 -2.64 -20.10
CA GLU A 282 -11.09 -2.53 -20.15
C GLU A 282 -11.57 -1.07 -19.99
N ASP A 283 -11.07 -0.35 -18.98
CA ASP A 283 -11.41 1.05 -18.76
C ASP A 283 -10.25 1.84 -18.14
N ARG A 284 -9.64 2.71 -18.96
CA ARG A 284 -8.53 3.57 -18.55
C ARG A 284 -8.96 4.74 -17.66
N THR A 285 -10.25 5.02 -17.55
CA THR A 285 -10.76 6.18 -16.81
C THR A 285 -11.03 5.86 -15.34
N GLN A 286 -11.26 4.59 -15.03
CA GLN A 286 -11.54 4.14 -13.66
C GLN A 286 -10.28 4.08 -12.79
N PHE A 287 -10.49 4.12 -11.47
CA PHE A 287 -9.41 3.86 -10.52
C PHE A 287 -8.97 2.40 -10.58
N ILE A 288 -7.66 2.20 -10.71
CA ILE A 288 -7.03 0.88 -10.68
C ILE A 288 -6.11 0.82 -9.45
N SER A 289 -6.39 -0.13 -8.57
CA SER A 289 -5.56 -0.33 -7.37
C SER A 289 -4.31 -1.15 -7.70
N PHE A 290 -3.14 -0.54 -7.54
CA PHE A 290 -1.83 -1.23 -7.56
C PHE A 290 -1.31 -1.56 -6.16
N GLN A 291 -2.12 -1.33 -5.12
CA GLN A 291 -1.73 -1.53 -3.72
C GLN A 291 -1.28 -2.98 -3.45
N GLN A 292 -1.99 -3.95 -4.03
CA GLN A 292 -1.65 -5.37 -3.89
C GLN A 292 -0.31 -5.72 -4.55
N VAL A 293 -0.02 -5.13 -5.72
CA VAL A 293 1.27 -5.31 -6.40
C VAL A 293 2.40 -4.79 -5.50
N VAL A 294 2.24 -3.58 -4.96
CA VAL A 294 3.20 -2.96 -4.04
C VAL A 294 3.41 -3.80 -2.78
N LEU A 295 2.36 -4.40 -2.21
CA LEU A 295 2.47 -5.23 -1.02
C LEU A 295 3.32 -6.49 -1.29
N TRP A 296 3.03 -7.22 -2.37
CA TRP A 296 3.79 -8.40 -2.72
C TRP A 296 5.24 -8.07 -3.06
N ASP A 297 5.47 -6.95 -3.76
CA ASP A 297 6.81 -6.46 -4.10
C ASP A 297 7.63 -6.14 -2.84
N LYS A 298 7.07 -5.41 -1.88
CA LYS A 298 7.68 -5.18 -0.56
C LYS A 298 8.01 -6.48 0.17
N GLY A 299 7.10 -7.46 0.11
CA GLY A 299 7.28 -8.79 0.69
C GLY A 299 8.46 -9.56 0.07
N VAL A 300 8.58 -9.54 -1.27
CA VAL A 300 9.70 -10.14 -2.00
C VAL A 300 11.02 -9.47 -1.61
N ILE A 301 11.08 -8.14 -1.62
CA ILE A 301 12.30 -7.39 -1.24
C ILE A 301 12.73 -7.70 0.19
N ALA A 302 11.77 -7.77 1.13
CA ALA A 302 12.07 -8.13 2.51
C ALA A 302 12.63 -9.55 2.61
N CYS A 303 12.04 -10.53 1.92
CA CYS A 303 12.54 -11.91 1.91
C CYS A 303 13.94 -12.00 1.29
N LEU A 304 14.20 -11.30 0.18
CA LEU A 304 15.53 -11.22 -0.42
C LEU A 304 16.55 -10.63 0.54
N GLY A 305 16.19 -9.58 1.29
CA GLY A 305 17.03 -9.00 2.34
C GLY A 305 17.40 -10.02 3.43
N PHE A 306 16.44 -10.81 3.90
CA PHE A 306 16.69 -11.91 4.85
C PHE A 306 17.60 -12.99 4.25
N LEU A 307 17.43 -13.37 2.99
CA LEU A 307 18.31 -14.34 2.32
C LEU A 307 19.74 -13.84 2.23
N VAL A 308 19.93 -12.57 1.88
CA VAL A 308 21.27 -11.94 1.86
C VAL A 308 21.90 -11.94 3.25
N ALA A 309 21.13 -11.64 4.30
CA ALA A 309 21.61 -11.72 5.68
C ALA A 309 22.04 -13.14 6.06
N ILE A 310 21.24 -14.16 5.71
CA ILE A 310 21.59 -15.57 5.94
C ILE A 310 22.86 -15.97 5.17
N ALA A 311 22.97 -15.56 3.90
CA ALA A 311 24.15 -15.79 3.08
C ALA A 311 25.41 -15.15 3.70
N PHE A 312 25.28 -13.96 4.28
CA PHE A 312 26.37 -13.31 5.00
C PHE A 312 26.81 -14.11 6.25
N PHE A 313 25.88 -14.59 7.07
CA PHE A 313 26.20 -15.46 8.21
C PHE A 313 26.89 -16.77 7.78
N ARG A 314 26.48 -17.32 6.65
CA ARG A 314 27.11 -18.48 6.00
C ARG A 314 28.56 -18.21 5.60
N LEU A 315 28.85 -17.03 5.02
CA LEU A 315 30.22 -16.63 4.66
C LEU A 315 31.11 -16.45 5.90
N LEU A 316 30.57 -15.91 7.00
CA LEU A 316 31.31 -15.79 8.26
C LEU A 316 31.76 -17.16 8.82
N LYS A 317 30.94 -18.21 8.66
CA LYS A 317 31.34 -19.59 9.00
C LYS A 317 32.58 -20.02 8.23
N LEU A 318 32.63 -19.72 6.93
CA LEU A 318 33.73 -20.07 6.03
C LEU A 318 35.00 -19.28 6.39
N ALA A 319 34.86 -17.98 6.69
CA ALA A 319 35.97 -17.14 7.16
C ALA A 319 36.54 -17.59 8.53
N GLY A 320 35.71 -18.27 9.34
CA GLY A 320 36.11 -18.91 10.60
C GLY A 320 37.04 -20.12 10.47
N TYR A 321 37.36 -20.57 9.24
CA TYR A 321 38.36 -21.61 8.97
C TYR A 321 39.77 -21.05 8.76
N SER A 322 39.96 -19.74 8.70
CA SER A 322 41.32 -19.17 8.67
C SER A 322 41.99 -19.28 10.05
N GLU A 323 43.29 -19.59 10.08
CA GLU A 323 44.02 -19.82 11.33
C GLU A 323 43.98 -18.62 12.30
N VAL A 324 43.89 -17.40 11.76
CA VAL A 324 43.86 -16.16 12.53
C VAL A 324 42.50 -15.98 13.24
N THR A 325 41.39 -16.39 12.62
CA THR A 325 40.03 -16.23 13.18
C THR A 325 39.62 -17.37 14.11
N MET A 326 40.28 -18.53 14.05
CA MET A 326 40.03 -19.66 14.99
C MET A 326 40.22 -19.28 16.47
N LYS A 327 41.13 -18.37 16.80
CA LYS A 327 41.33 -17.90 18.19
C LYS A 327 40.11 -17.13 18.75
N VAL A 328 39.33 -16.49 17.88
CA VAL A 328 38.11 -15.74 18.27
C VAL A 328 36.92 -16.68 18.45
N ARG A 329 36.83 -17.74 17.63
CA ARG A 329 35.74 -18.73 17.63
C ARG A 329 35.59 -19.47 18.97
N MET A 330 36.68 -19.69 19.69
CA MET A 330 36.69 -20.38 20.99
C MET A 330 35.96 -19.61 22.12
N LYS A 331 35.75 -18.29 21.98
CA LYS A 331 35.01 -17.48 22.97
C LYS A 331 33.52 -17.32 22.66
N ILE A 332 33.11 -17.51 21.40
CA ILE A 332 31.71 -17.30 20.95
C ILE A 332 30.88 -18.59 21.06
N SER A 333 31.51 -19.77 21.20
CA SER A 333 30.76 -21.05 21.28
C SER A 333 29.91 -21.22 22.54
N VAL A 334 29.98 -20.30 23.52
CA VAL A 334 29.16 -20.36 24.73
C VAL A 334 27.67 -20.11 24.46
N CYS A 335 27.30 -19.56 23.30
CA CYS A 335 25.88 -19.51 22.85
C CYS A 335 25.43 -20.74 22.05
N VAL A 336 26.30 -21.74 21.81
CA VAL A 336 26.01 -22.89 20.94
C VAL A 336 25.77 -24.19 21.72
N ASP A 337 26.02 -24.21 23.02
CA ASP A 337 25.88 -25.41 23.88
C ASP A 337 24.68 -25.35 24.87
N MET A 338 23.58 -24.68 24.50
CA MET A 338 22.30 -24.76 25.24
C MET A 338 21.14 -25.22 24.36
#